data_AF-A0A6M0FLG5-F1
#
_entry.id   AF-A0A6M0FLG5-F1
#
_cell.length_a   1.000
_cell.length_b   1.000
_cell.length_c   1.000
_cell.angle_alpha   90.00
_cell.angle_beta   90.00
_cell.angle_gamma   90.00
#
_symmetry.space_group_name_H-M   'P 1'
#
loop_
_entity.id
_entity.type
_entity.pdbx_description
1 polymer ?
#
loop_
_entity_poly.entity_id
_entity_poly.type
_entity_poly.pdbx_seq_one_letter_code
_entity_poly.pdbx_strand_id
1 'polypeptide(L)'
;MNYQESELQAKIRQQFDVVTYPRIPVEKSPKDDYESLFIHNLVTPYYLRNQKVIETEGKVILDAGCGSGYKALVLAEANPGAKIVGIDISEKSVELARKRLQYHGFDNAEFHVLPIEELPNLGLEFDYINCDEVLYLLPDIVVGLQAMKSVLKPDGIIRTNLHNSLGRYDYFRVQEVFKIMGLMNENPGEMEMDLARETLAALKDSIILKRQVWRPEEAKDEEWILSNYLLLGDKGFTIPQVFAALKNVDLEFISMVNWRHWEIMDLFKNEDDLPAFLGMSLPEISVEERLHLFELLQPIHRLLDFWCGHPQQGQSFVTVSEWINSDWQKAKVHLHPQLQNSQGREDLINCVNNHKPFEISNYVKLPTLAPIHIDSSIAVCLLPLWDGVCTVESLVERWLKIRPLDPITLESVGQERAGKEVKELLDTLDPFLYVLLER
;
A
#
# COMPACT_ATOMS: atom_id res chain seq x y z
N MET A 1 26.30 -11.82 16.64
CA MET A 1 25.12 -11.45 17.44
C MET A 1 25.56 -11.43 18.90
N ASN A 2 25.39 -10.30 19.59
CA ASN A 2 25.70 -10.19 21.02
C ASN A 2 24.64 -10.95 21.86
N TYR A 3 25.00 -11.44 23.05
CA TYR A 3 24.08 -12.22 23.92
C TYR A 3 22.76 -11.49 24.20
N GLN A 4 22.82 -10.16 24.43
CA GLN A 4 21.63 -9.32 24.65
C GLN A 4 20.72 -9.20 23.42
N GLU A 5 21.29 -9.19 22.20
CA GLU A 5 20.49 -9.18 20.97
C GLU A 5 19.78 -10.52 20.77
N SER A 6 20.48 -11.63 21.07
CA SER A 6 19.90 -12.98 21.01
C SER A 6 18.77 -13.16 22.01
N GLU A 7 18.87 -12.57 23.21
CA GLU A 7 17.81 -12.63 24.22
C GLU A 7 16.58 -11.81 23.81
N LEU A 8 16.78 -10.59 23.28
CA LEU A 8 15.69 -9.77 22.78
C LEU A 8 14.94 -10.44 21.62
N GLN A 9 15.66 -11.05 20.68
CA GLN A 9 15.04 -11.77 19.56
C GLN A 9 14.22 -12.98 20.03
N ALA A 10 14.68 -13.70 21.06
CA ALA A 10 13.91 -14.77 21.67
C ALA A 10 12.61 -14.25 22.33
N LYS A 11 12.67 -13.10 23.01
CA LYS A 11 11.52 -12.45 23.62
C LYS A 11 10.48 -12.00 22.57
N ILE A 12 10.94 -11.32 21.51
CA ILE A 12 10.10 -10.93 20.36
C ILE A 12 9.41 -12.16 19.78
N ARG A 13 10.15 -13.22 19.46
CA ARG A 13 9.59 -14.47 18.92
C ARG A 13 8.52 -15.06 19.86
N GLN A 14 8.81 -15.12 21.15
CA GLN A 14 7.88 -15.67 22.12
C GLN A 14 6.60 -14.82 22.24
N GLN A 15 6.65 -13.50 22.04
CA GLN A 15 5.46 -12.64 22.03
C GLN A 15 4.48 -13.05 20.92
N PHE A 16 5.00 -13.39 19.73
CA PHE A 16 4.22 -13.86 18.59
C PHE A 16 3.86 -15.36 18.64
N ASP A 17 4.58 -16.18 19.42
CA ASP A 17 4.25 -17.62 19.61
C ASP A 17 3.12 -17.87 20.62
N VAL A 18 2.93 -16.96 21.58
CA VAL A 18 1.84 -17.03 22.57
C VAL A 18 0.52 -16.62 21.93
N VAL A 19 0.57 -15.66 21.00
CA VAL A 19 -0.59 -15.08 20.34
C VAL A 19 -0.36 -15.04 18.84
N THR A 20 -1.09 -15.84 18.06
CA THR A 20 -1.02 -15.76 16.59
C THR A 20 -1.50 -14.39 16.11
N TYR A 21 -0.67 -13.72 15.32
CA TYR A 21 -0.92 -12.36 14.82
C TYR A 21 -1.07 -12.33 13.30
N PRO A 22 -1.99 -11.54 12.71
CA PRO A 22 -3.11 -10.88 13.40
C PRO A 22 -4.17 -11.90 13.85
N ARG A 23 -4.97 -11.59 14.89
CA ARG A 23 -6.06 -12.46 15.41
C ARG A 23 -7.32 -12.38 14.54
N ILE A 24 -7.21 -12.84 13.30
CA ILE A 24 -8.34 -12.86 12.34
C ILE A 24 -8.87 -14.30 12.19
N PRO A 25 -10.19 -14.54 12.26
CA PRO A 25 -10.75 -15.87 12.04
C PRO A 25 -10.35 -16.44 10.67
N VAL A 26 -10.18 -17.76 10.58
CA VAL A 26 -9.73 -18.44 9.35
C VAL A 26 -10.71 -18.22 8.20
N GLU A 27 -12.00 -18.21 8.51
CA GLU A 27 -13.12 -18.04 7.60
C GLU A 27 -13.28 -16.60 7.08
N LYS A 28 -12.65 -15.61 7.72
CA LYS A 28 -12.75 -14.21 7.28
C LYS A 28 -12.03 -14.05 5.95
N SER A 29 -12.79 -13.78 4.90
CA SER A 29 -12.28 -13.48 3.56
C SER A 29 -11.99 -11.98 3.40
N PRO A 30 -10.92 -11.60 2.68
CA PRO A 30 -10.64 -10.21 2.30
C PRO A 30 -11.23 -9.80 0.94
N LYS A 31 -12.06 -10.64 0.29
CA LYS A 31 -12.59 -10.39 -1.06
C LYS A 31 -13.32 -9.05 -1.23
N ASP A 32 -13.96 -8.57 -0.18
CA ASP A 32 -14.69 -7.30 -0.17
C ASP A 32 -13.86 -6.12 0.39
N ASP A 33 -12.61 -6.38 0.79
CA ASP A 33 -11.66 -5.36 1.27
C ASP A 33 -10.85 -4.79 0.10
N TYR A 34 -11.53 -4.04 -0.77
CA TYR A 34 -10.97 -3.50 -2.00
C TYR A 34 -9.73 -2.62 -1.76
N GLU A 35 -9.64 -1.94 -0.63
CA GLU A 35 -8.49 -1.11 -0.27
C GLU A 35 -7.26 -1.97 0.05
N SER A 36 -7.43 -3.00 0.88
CA SER A 36 -6.36 -3.97 1.14
C SER A 36 -5.95 -4.70 -0.14
N LEU A 37 -6.92 -5.15 -0.95
CA LEU A 37 -6.64 -5.81 -2.23
C LEU A 37 -5.89 -4.88 -3.20
N PHE A 38 -6.17 -3.57 -3.20
CA PHE A 38 -5.50 -2.59 -4.04
C PHE A 38 -4.02 -2.41 -3.67
N ILE A 39 -3.74 -2.29 -2.37
CA ILE A 39 -2.37 -2.14 -1.84
C ILE A 39 -1.50 -3.35 -2.18
N HIS A 40 -2.07 -4.55 -2.17
CA HIS A 40 -1.33 -5.80 -2.31
C HIS A 40 -1.33 -6.36 -3.73
N ASN A 41 -1.88 -5.62 -4.71
CA ASN A 41 -1.87 -6.02 -6.11
C ASN A 41 -0.53 -5.65 -6.77
N LEU A 42 0.18 -6.62 -7.35
CA LEU A 42 1.47 -6.42 -8.02
C LEU A 42 1.37 -5.50 -9.24
N VAL A 43 0.21 -5.41 -9.90
CA VAL A 43 0.00 -4.52 -11.05
C VAL A 43 0.24 -3.06 -10.67
N THR A 44 -0.15 -2.66 -9.45
CA THR A 44 -0.02 -1.28 -8.96
C THR A 44 1.44 -0.79 -9.00
N PRO A 45 2.38 -1.37 -8.24
CA PRO A 45 3.76 -0.89 -8.26
C PRO A 45 4.48 -1.22 -9.58
N TYR A 46 4.06 -2.27 -10.30
CA TYR A 46 4.64 -2.57 -11.61
C TYR A 46 4.28 -1.48 -12.64
N TYR A 47 3.04 -1.00 -12.62
CA TYR A 47 2.61 0.13 -13.44
C TYR A 47 3.33 1.41 -13.03
N LEU A 48 3.44 1.73 -11.73
CA LEU A 48 4.17 2.92 -11.28
C LEU A 48 5.66 2.90 -11.71
N ARG A 49 6.28 1.72 -11.74
CA ARG A 49 7.69 1.56 -12.15
C ARG A 49 7.90 1.54 -13.66
N ASN A 50 6.96 1.01 -14.44
CA ASN A 50 7.18 0.67 -15.85
C ASN A 50 6.15 1.23 -16.84
N GLN A 51 5.07 1.86 -16.36
CA GLN A 51 3.89 2.26 -17.14
C GLN A 51 3.33 1.12 -18.00
N LYS A 52 3.27 -0.08 -17.42
CA LYS A 52 2.82 -1.31 -18.06
C LYS A 52 1.89 -2.10 -17.17
N VAL A 53 0.88 -2.70 -17.77
CA VAL A 53 -0.02 -3.63 -17.10
C VAL A 53 0.43 -5.05 -17.35
N ILE A 54 0.52 -5.86 -16.30
CA ILE A 54 0.97 -7.25 -16.36
C ILE A 54 -0.11 -8.20 -15.85
N GLU A 55 -0.05 -9.44 -16.32
CA GLU A 55 -0.81 -10.53 -15.73
C GLU A 55 -0.11 -11.05 -14.47
N THR A 56 -0.91 -11.40 -13.47
CA THR A 56 -0.43 -11.98 -12.20
C THR A 56 -0.39 -13.52 -12.23
N GLU A 57 -1.04 -14.14 -13.21
CA GLU A 57 -1.03 -15.59 -13.40
C GLU A 57 0.41 -16.12 -13.60
N GLY A 58 0.76 -17.15 -12.83
CA GLY A 58 2.09 -17.77 -12.88
C GLY A 58 3.21 -16.96 -12.21
N LYS A 59 2.91 -15.78 -11.64
CA LYS A 59 3.85 -15.05 -10.79
C LYS A 59 4.05 -15.76 -9.45
N VAL A 60 5.22 -15.59 -8.86
CA VAL A 60 5.55 -16.14 -7.53
C VAL A 60 5.68 -14.99 -6.54
N ILE A 61 4.87 -15.01 -5.50
CA ILE A 61 4.76 -13.93 -4.50
C ILE A 61 5.16 -14.47 -3.13
N LEU A 62 6.07 -13.76 -2.47
CA LEU A 62 6.50 -14.04 -1.09
C LEU A 62 5.73 -13.16 -0.10
N ASP A 63 5.24 -13.75 0.98
CA ASP A 63 4.82 -13.06 2.21
C ASP A 63 5.86 -13.34 3.32
N ALA A 64 6.78 -12.39 3.52
CA ALA A 64 7.90 -12.50 4.46
C ALA A 64 7.46 -12.05 5.86
N GLY A 65 7.43 -12.99 6.81
CA GLY A 65 6.78 -12.83 8.11
C GLY A 65 5.26 -12.88 7.99
N CYS A 66 4.75 -13.97 7.41
CA CYS A 66 3.35 -14.10 7.02
C CYS A 66 2.37 -14.16 8.20
N GLY A 67 2.87 -14.33 9.43
CA GLY A 67 2.05 -14.48 10.63
C GLY A 67 0.98 -15.57 10.45
N SER A 68 -0.24 -15.28 10.86
CA SER A 68 -1.38 -16.19 10.69
C SER A 68 -1.81 -16.39 9.22
N GLY A 69 -1.20 -15.68 8.26
CA GLY A 69 -1.44 -15.80 6.81
C GLY A 69 -2.57 -14.93 6.26
N TYR A 70 -2.98 -13.87 6.96
CA TYR A 70 -4.10 -13.04 6.50
C TYR A 70 -3.67 -12.21 5.30
N LYS A 71 -2.47 -11.61 5.38
CA LYS A 71 -1.85 -10.89 4.27
C LYS A 71 -1.50 -11.83 3.12
N ALA A 72 -1.00 -13.04 3.37
CA ALA A 72 -0.89 -14.10 2.36
C ALA A 72 -2.21 -14.36 1.60
N LEU A 73 -3.35 -14.39 2.31
CA LEU A 73 -4.67 -14.54 1.67
C LEU A 73 -5.07 -13.29 0.86
N VAL A 74 -4.82 -12.08 1.38
CA VAL A 74 -5.02 -10.82 0.64
C VAL A 74 -4.19 -10.83 -0.65
N LEU A 75 -2.93 -11.23 -0.59
CA LEU A 75 -2.03 -11.34 -1.75
C LEU A 75 -2.57 -12.34 -2.78
N ALA A 76 -3.10 -13.48 -2.33
CA ALA A 76 -3.68 -14.51 -3.20
C ALA A 76 -4.91 -14.00 -3.96
N GLU A 77 -5.83 -13.33 -3.25
CA GLU A 77 -7.05 -12.75 -3.82
C GLU A 77 -6.74 -11.54 -4.72
N ALA A 78 -5.75 -10.73 -4.35
CA ALA A 78 -5.34 -9.56 -5.12
C ALA A 78 -4.58 -9.91 -6.40
N ASN A 79 -3.98 -11.10 -6.49
CA ASN A 79 -3.14 -11.53 -7.60
C ASN A 79 -3.58 -12.90 -8.15
N PRO A 80 -4.74 -12.98 -8.84
CA PRO A 80 -5.29 -14.24 -9.30
C PRO A 80 -4.31 -15.07 -10.14
N GLY A 81 -4.17 -16.35 -9.79
CA GLY A 81 -3.28 -17.28 -10.48
C GLY A 81 -1.79 -17.18 -10.07
N ALA A 82 -1.42 -16.25 -9.18
CA ALA A 82 -0.10 -16.23 -8.58
C ALA A 82 0.08 -17.38 -7.57
N LYS A 83 1.29 -17.90 -7.46
CA LYS A 83 1.70 -18.82 -6.39
C LYS A 83 2.12 -18.01 -5.17
N ILE A 84 1.50 -18.29 -4.03
CA ILE A 84 1.87 -17.67 -2.74
C ILE A 84 2.86 -18.57 -1.99
N VAL A 85 3.93 -17.97 -1.50
CA VAL A 85 4.91 -18.58 -0.60
C VAL A 85 4.98 -17.72 0.65
N GLY A 86 4.79 -18.29 1.83
CA GLY A 86 4.92 -17.58 3.11
C GLY A 86 6.07 -18.10 3.94
N ILE A 87 6.76 -17.21 4.65
CA ILE A 87 7.71 -17.60 5.70
C ILE A 87 7.37 -16.91 7.02
N ASP A 88 7.58 -17.60 8.13
CA ASP A 88 7.52 -17.00 9.46
C ASP A 88 8.43 -17.78 10.42
N ILE A 89 8.86 -17.16 11.53
CA ILE A 89 9.66 -17.82 12.56
C ILE A 89 8.82 -18.70 13.50
N SER A 90 7.51 -18.48 13.54
CA SER A 90 6.57 -19.21 14.39
C SER A 90 5.94 -20.39 13.64
N GLU A 91 6.13 -21.60 14.17
CA GLU A 91 5.53 -22.82 13.61
C GLU A 91 3.99 -22.79 13.66
N LYS A 92 3.42 -22.23 14.74
CA LYS A 92 1.97 -22.07 14.90
C LYS A 92 1.38 -21.12 13.86
N SER A 93 2.05 -19.99 13.61
CA SER A 93 1.66 -19.02 12.58
C SER A 93 1.66 -19.66 11.20
N VAL A 94 2.73 -20.38 10.85
CA VAL A 94 2.85 -21.13 9.59
C VAL A 94 1.76 -22.18 9.42
N GLU A 95 1.42 -22.93 10.48
CA GLU A 95 0.32 -23.90 10.43
C GLU A 95 -1.03 -23.23 10.16
N LEU A 96 -1.30 -22.11 10.85
CA LEU A 96 -2.53 -21.34 10.67
C LEU A 96 -2.63 -20.70 9.29
N ALA A 97 -1.53 -20.17 8.76
CA ALA A 97 -1.44 -19.60 7.43
C ALA A 97 -1.76 -20.64 6.35
N ARG A 98 -1.16 -21.82 6.46
CA ARG A 98 -1.44 -22.96 5.58
C ARG A 98 -2.93 -23.35 5.62
N LYS A 99 -3.49 -23.48 6.83
CA LYS A 99 -4.92 -23.80 7.02
C LYS A 99 -5.82 -22.73 6.40
N ARG A 100 -5.48 -21.44 6.53
CA ARG A 100 -6.25 -20.34 5.97
C ARG A 100 -6.28 -20.39 4.45
N LEU A 101 -5.13 -20.50 3.78
CA LEU A 101 -5.12 -20.51 2.31
C LEU A 101 -5.82 -21.77 1.75
N GLN A 102 -5.64 -22.93 2.38
CA GLN A 102 -6.38 -24.14 2.02
C GLN A 102 -7.90 -23.96 2.20
N TYR A 103 -8.35 -23.33 3.28
CA TYR A 103 -9.77 -23.09 3.53
C TYR A 103 -10.41 -22.23 2.42
N HIS A 104 -9.68 -21.26 1.87
CA HIS A 104 -10.16 -20.38 0.79
C HIS A 104 -9.85 -20.92 -0.62
N GLY A 105 -9.29 -22.13 -0.75
CA GLY A 105 -9.08 -22.82 -2.04
C GLY A 105 -7.75 -22.52 -2.75
N PHE A 106 -6.76 -21.95 -2.04
CA PHE A 106 -5.41 -21.70 -2.56
C PHE A 106 -4.47 -22.86 -2.24
N ASP A 107 -4.73 -24.03 -2.83
CA ASP A 107 -4.04 -25.30 -2.50
C ASP A 107 -2.57 -25.36 -2.94
N ASN A 108 -2.17 -24.48 -3.87
CA ASN A 108 -0.79 -24.39 -4.39
C ASN A 108 0.13 -23.50 -3.53
N ALA A 109 -0.37 -22.96 -2.41
CA ALA A 109 0.42 -22.12 -1.53
C ALA A 109 1.40 -22.94 -0.65
N GLU A 110 2.61 -22.41 -0.47
CA GLU A 110 3.68 -23.03 0.32
C GLU A 110 4.02 -22.18 1.55
N PHE A 111 4.28 -22.83 2.69
CA PHE A 111 4.61 -22.12 3.93
C PHE A 111 5.75 -22.80 4.67
N HIS A 112 6.75 -22.02 5.09
CA HIS A 112 7.97 -22.50 5.72
C HIS A 112 8.25 -21.80 7.05
N VAL A 113 8.71 -22.56 8.04
CA VAL A 113 9.25 -21.98 9.27
C VAL A 113 10.69 -21.55 8.98
N LEU A 114 10.90 -20.27 8.67
CA LEU A 114 12.18 -19.75 8.17
C LEU A 114 12.33 -18.26 8.54
N PRO A 115 13.48 -17.84 9.11
CA PRO A 115 13.77 -16.44 9.30
C PRO A 115 14.10 -15.75 7.96
N ILE A 116 13.86 -14.44 7.88
CA ILE A 116 14.04 -13.65 6.64
C ILE A 116 15.49 -13.73 6.12
N GLU A 117 16.46 -13.75 7.02
CA GLU A 117 17.88 -13.81 6.71
C GLU A 117 18.28 -15.09 5.98
N GLU A 118 17.47 -16.15 6.10
CA GLU A 118 17.68 -17.44 5.46
C GLU A 118 16.86 -17.63 4.18
N LEU A 119 16.17 -16.59 3.69
CA LEU A 119 15.40 -16.65 2.44
C LEU A 119 16.10 -17.33 1.25
N PRO A 120 17.41 -17.10 1.00
CA PRO A 120 18.13 -17.79 -0.08
C PRO A 120 18.09 -19.32 -0.01
N ASN A 121 17.88 -19.90 1.18
CA ASN A 121 17.81 -21.35 1.39
C ASN A 121 16.56 -21.97 0.74
N LEU A 122 15.54 -21.18 0.40
CA LEU A 122 14.37 -21.67 -0.33
C LEU A 122 14.70 -22.08 -1.78
N GLY A 123 15.76 -21.51 -2.37
CA GLY A 123 16.10 -21.74 -3.78
C GLY A 123 15.03 -21.26 -4.76
N LEU A 124 14.23 -20.27 -4.37
CA LEU A 124 13.16 -19.65 -5.16
C LEU A 124 13.51 -18.19 -5.46
N GLU A 125 12.98 -17.70 -6.57
CA GLU A 125 13.02 -16.27 -6.92
C GLU A 125 11.58 -15.73 -7.05
N PHE A 126 11.37 -14.49 -6.62
CA PHE A 126 10.05 -13.89 -6.48
C PHE A 126 9.82 -12.70 -7.42
N ASP A 127 8.63 -12.64 -8.00
CA ASP A 127 8.17 -11.48 -8.78
C ASP A 127 7.68 -10.36 -7.85
N TYR A 128 7.16 -10.72 -6.67
CA TYR A 128 6.72 -9.78 -5.65
C TYR A 128 7.07 -10.29 -4.26
N ILE A 129 7.56 -9.42 -3.39
CA ILE A 129 7.81 -9.73 -1.99
C ILE A 129 7.04 -8.72 -1.15
N ASN A 130 6.14 -9.20 -0.29
CA ASN A 130 5.49 -8.42 0.74
C ASN A 130 6.18 -8.70 2.08
N CYS A 131 6.59 -7.66 2.80
CA CYS A 131 7.16 -7.75 4.15
C CYS A 131 6.48 -6.67 5.02
N ASP A 132 5.31 -7.01 5.55
CA ASP A 132 4.37 -6.10 6.21
C ASP A 132 4.53 -6.19 7.73
N GLU A 133 4.93 -5.09 8.39
CA GLU A 133 5.07 -4.99 9.84
C GLU A 133 6.11 -5.92 10.50
N VAL A 134 7.20 -6.24 9.81
CA VAL A 134 8.27 -7.13 10.32
C VAL A 134 9.62 -6.44 10.40
N LEU A 135 9.99 -5.67 9.37
CA LEU A 135 11.37 -5.24 9.16
C LEU A 135 11.93 -4.42 10.34
N TYR A 136 11.11 -3.58 10.98
CA TYR A 136 11.52 -2.76 12.12
C TYR A 136 11.84 -3.57 13.40
N LEU A 137 11.43 -4.84 13.48
CA LEU A 137 11.75 -5.75 14.59
C LEU A 137 13.11 -6.45 14.41
N LEU A 138 13.68 -6.43 13.20
CA LEU A 138 15.01 -6.98 12.96
C LEU A 138 16.08 -6.17 13.70
N PRO A 139 17.19 -6.79 14.13
CA PRO A 139 18.33 -6.07 14.68
C PRO A 139 18.86 -5.02 13.69
N ASP A 140 18.97 -5.39 12.42
CA ASP A 140 19.42 -4.56 11.32
C ASP A 140 18.53 -4.76 10.08
N ILE A 141 17.86 -3.70 9.64
CA ILE A 141 16.96 -3.71 8.49
C ILE A 141 17.70 -3.96 7.17
N VAL A 142 18.98 -3.60 7.09
CA VAL A 142 19.82 -3.78 5.89
C VAL A 142 19.99 -5.27 5.60
N VAL A 143 20.13 -6.09 6.64
CA VAL A 143 20.25 -7.55 6.49
C VAL A 143 18.97 -8.14 5.91
N GLY A 144 17.81 -7.73 6.42
CA GLY A 144 16.50 -8.17 5.90
C GLY A 144 16.28 -7.73 4.45
N LEU A 145 16.56 -6.46 4.13
CA LEU A 145 16.47 -5.94 2.76
C LEU A 145 17.42 -6.66 1.81
N GLN A 146 18.65 -6.96 2.23
CA GLN A 146 19.64 -7.68 1.42
C GLN A 146 19.19 -9.11 1.13
N ALA A 147 18.63 -9.80 2.12
CA ALA A 147 18.09 -11.15 1.95
C ALA A 147 16.92 -11.16 0.95
N MET A 148 15.95 -10.25 1.10
CA MET A 148 14.84 -10.11 0.15
C MET A 148 15.33 -9.75 -1.26
N LYS A 149 16.28 -8.81 -1.40
CA LYS A 149 16.89 -8.45 -2.70
C LYS A 149 17.53 -9.66 -3.38
N SER A 150 18.21 -10.54 -2.63
CA SER A 150 18.95 -11.67 -3.19
C SER A 150 18.08 -12.76 -3.83
N VAL A 151 16.80 -12.81 -3.48
CA VAL A 151 15.79 -13.71 -4.05
C VAL A 151 14.77 -12.98 -4.92
N LEU A 152 14.97 -11.67 -5.16
CA LEU A 152 14.10 -10.87 -5.99
C LEU A 152 14.51 -11.01 -7.46
N LYS A 153 13.55 -11.37 -8.33
CA LYS A 153 13.77 -11.36 -9.79
C LYS A 153 14.18 -9.96 -10.28
N PRO A 154 14.83 -9.81 -11.45
CA PRO A 154 15.27 -8.51 -11.96
C PRO A 154 14.18 -7.42 -11.99
N ASP A 155 13.00 -7.77 -12.52
CA ASP A 155 11.83 -6.87 -12.57
C ASP A 155 10.94 -6.96 -11.31
N GLY A 156 11.36 -7.75 -10.33
CA GLY A 156 10.62 -7.99 -9.10
C GLY A 156 10.51 -6.72 -8.25
N ILE A 157 9.47 -6.69 -7.42
CA ILE A 157 9.14 -5.57 -6.54
C ILE A 157 9.07 -6.07 -5.10
N ILE A 158 9.56 -5.27 -4.16
CA ILE A 158 9.38 -5.46 -2.72
C ILE A 158 8.42 -4.39 -2.22
N ARG A 159 7.38 -4.77 -1.49
CA ARG A 159 6.64 -3.88 -0.59
C ARG A 159 7.11 -4.15 0.83
N THR A 160 7.49 -3.11 1.56
CA THR A 160 7.75 -3.23 2.99
C THR A 160 7.49 -1.92 3.71
N ASN A 161 7.46 -1.98 5.05
CA ASN A 161 7.25 -0.80 5.87
C ASN A 161 8.09 -0.78 7.15
N LEU A 162 8.23 0.43 7.66
CA LEU A 162 8.93 0.74 8.90
C LEU A 162 8.07 1.68 9.74
N HIS A 163 8.13 1.55 11.07
CA HIS A 163 7.48 2.51 11.95
C HIS A 163 8.09 3.91 11.76
N ASN A 164 7.24 4.92 11.53
CA ASN A 164 7.69 6.31 11.42
C ASN A 164 8.04 6.84 12.82
N SER A 165 9.30 7.22 13.01
CA SER A 165 9.82 7.79 14.27
C SER A 165 9.07 9.05 14.72
N LEU A 166 8.71 9.93 13.79
CA LEU A 166 7.99 11.18 14.07
C LEU A 166 6.50 10.91 14.29
N GLY A 167 5.89 10.09 13.43
CA GLY A 167 4.46 9.77 13.51
C GLY A 167 4.09 8.92 14.73
N ARG A 168 5.03 8.11 15.24
CA ARG A 168 4.85 7.29 16.44
C ARG A 168 5.60 7.82 17.66
N TYR A 169 6.13 9.04 17.63
CA TYR A 169 6.95 9.61 18.70
C TYR A 169 6.34 9.44 20.10
N ASP A 170 5.05 9.73 20.24
CA ASP A 170 4.35 9.60 21.53
C ASP A 170 4.15 8.13 21.97
N TYR A 171 4.01 7.18 21.04
CA TYR A 171 3.98 5.76 21.39
C TYR A 171 5.34 5.28 21.91
N PHE A 172 6.45 5.71 21.30
CA PHE A 172 7.79 5.42 21.83
C PHE A 172 7.98 5.99 23.23
N ARG A 173 7.46 7.19 23.51
CA ARG A 173 7.47 7.75 24.87
C ARG A 173 6.67 6.90 25.86
N VAL A 174 5.52 6.38 25.46
CA VAL A 174 4.73 5.44 26.28
C VAL A 174 5.53 4.16 26.55
N GLN A 175 6.16 3.59 25.53
CA GLN A 175 7.00 2.40 25.68
C GLN A 175 8.17 2.66 26.65
N GLU A 176 8.82 3.82 26.58
CA GLU A 176 9.88 4.19 27.55
C GLU A 176 9.35 4.33 28.98
N VAL A 177 8.15 4.90 29.17
CA VAL A 177 7.49 4.94 30.49
C VAL A 177 7.24 3.51 31.01
N PHE A 178 6.76 2.61 30.16
CA PHE A 178 6.46 1.23 30.55
C PHE A 178 7.71 0.37 30.75
N LYS A 179 8.81 0.66 30.06
CA LYS A 179 10.14 0.10 30.38
C LYS A 179 10.62 0.54 31.76
N ILE A 180 10.49 1.82 32.11
CA ILE A 180 10.83 2.32 33.46
C ILE A 180 9.99 1.65 34.55
N MET A 181 8.71 1.39 34.27
CA MET A 181 7.82 0.66 35.16
C MET A 181 8.12 -0.86 35.24
N GLY A 182 9.00 -1.37 34.38
CA GLY A 182 9.36 -2.79 34.31
C GLY A 182 8.34 -3.67 33.58
N LEU A 183 7.33 -3.10 32.93
CA LEU A 183 6.27 -3.84 32.22
C LEU A 183 6.78 -4.52 30.93
N MET A 184 8.00 -4.24 30.51
CA MET A 184 8.61 -4.74 29.27
C MET A 184 9.95 -5.45 29.51
N ASN A 185 10.26 -5.80 30.76
CA ASN A 185 11.49 -6.55 31.09
C ASN A 185 11.42 -7.99 30.57
N GLU A 186 10.25 -8.58 30.67
CA GLU A 186 9.89 -9.90 30.13
C GLU A 186 8.75 -9.74 29.11
N ASN A 187 8.29 -10.85 28.54
CA ASN A 187 7.14 -10.83 27.65
C ASN A 187 5.88 -10.38 28.39
N PRO A 188 5.23 -9.29 27.97
CA PRO A 188 4.07 -8.74 28.66
C PRO A 188 2.89 -9.73 28.65
N GLY A 189 2.29 -9.97 29.82
CA GLY A 189 1.07 -10.73 29.98
C GLY A 189 -0.13 -9.83 30.30
N GLU A 190 -1.21 -10.46 30.78
CA GLU A 190 -2.46 -9.78 31.17
C GLU A 190 -2.22 -8.67 32.21
N MET A 191 -1.40 -8.95 33.22
CA MET A 191 -1.07 -8.00 34.28
C MET A 191 -0.37 -6.74 33.74
N GLU A 192 0.62 -6.89 32.86
CA GLU A 192 1.33 -5.75 32.26
C GLU A 192 0.40 -4.91 31.38
N MET A 193 -0.49 -5.56 30.62
CA MET A 193 -1.49 -4.87 29.79
C MET A 193 -2.49 -4.08 30.64
N ASP A 194 -2.94 -4.65 31.76
CA ASP A 194 -3.85 -3.97 32.69
C ASP A 194 -3.18 -2.76 33.34
N LEU A 195 -1.94 -2.90 33.80
CA LEU A 195 -1.17 -1.79 34.39
C LEU A 195 -0.91 -0.67 33.36
N ALA A 196 -0.60 -1.02 32.11
CA ALA A 196 -0.47 -0.05 31.03
C ALA A 196 -1.77 0.73 30.82
N ARG A 197 -2.91 0.04 30.79
CA ARG A 197 -4.24 0.63 30.63
C ARG A 197 -4.59 1.57 31.79
N GLU A 198 -4.43 1.10 33.02
CA GLU A 198 -4.71 1.86 34.23
C GLU A 198 -3.86 3.13 34.30
N THR A 199 -2.58 3.02 33.97
CA THR A 199 -1.63 4.15 34.01
C THR A 199 -2.06 5.26 33.06
N LEU A 200 -2.36 4.95 31.79
CA LEU A 200 -2.79 5.95 30.82
C LEU A 200 -4.19 6.50 31.13
N ALA A 201 -5.10 5.66 31.62
CA ALA A 201 -6.43 6.09 32.04
C ALA A 201 -6.38 7.09 33.20
N ALA A 202 -5.48 6.86 34.17
CA ALA A 202 -5.33 7.69 35.38
C ALA A 202 -4.69 9.07 35.12
N LEU A 203 -3.99 9.26 34.01
CA LEU A 203 -3.44 10.57 33.63
C LEU A 203 -4.57 11.59 33.46
N LYS A 204 -4.30 12.86 33.81
CA LYS A 204 -5.24 13.96 33.52
C LYS A 204 -5.41 14.11 32.02
N ASP A 205 -6.61 14.48 31.57
CA ASP A 205 -6.88 14.72 30.15
C ASP A 205 -6.11 15.91 29.57
N SER A 206 -5.50 16.75 30.40
CA SER A 206 -4.58 17.82 29.97
C SER A 206 -3.18 17.32 29.60
N ILE A 207 -2.82 16.08 29.94
CA ILE A 207 -1.53 15.52 29.60
C ILE A 207 -1.47 15.24 28.10
N ILE A 208 -0.54 15.91 27.40
CA ILE A 208 -0.36 15.80 25.95
C ILE A 208 -0.22 14.35 25.52
N LEU A 209 0.61 13.57 26.20
CA LEU A 209 0.83 12.16 25.89
C LEU A 209 -0.49 11.37 25.86
N LYS A 210 -1.33 11.52 26.89
CA LYS A 210 -2.65 10.88 26.96
C LYS A 210 -3.51 11.32 25.78
N ARG A 211 -3.62 12.62 25.49
CA ARG A 211 -4.42 13.11 24.34
C ARG A 211 -4.01 12.45 23.02
N GLN A 212 -2.71 12.26 22.82
CA GLN A 212 -2.19 11.74 21.56
C GLN A 212 -2.40 10.23 21.43
N VAL A 213 -2.13 9.45 22.47
CA VAL A 213 -2.08 7.97 22.38
C VAL A 213 -3.29 7.25 22.99
N TRP A 214 -3.94 7.83 23.99
CA TRP A 214 -4.98 7.13 24.74
C TRP A 214 -6.30 7.08 23.95
N ARG A 215 -6.76 5.87 23.69
CA ARG A 215 -7.99 5.57 22.97
C ARG A 215 -8.76 4.50 23.75
N PRO A 216 -9.78 4.86 24.55
CA PRO A 216 -10.43 3.92 25.48
C PRO A 216 -10.99 2.66 24.85
N GLU A 217 -11.50 2.75 23.62
CA GLU A 217 -12.06 1.60 22.91
C GLU A 217 -10.98 0.67 22.37
N GLU A 218 -9.94 1.22 21.75
CA GLU A 218 -8.79 0.45 21.25
C GLU A 218 -7.98 -0.17 22.40
N ALA A 219 -7.89 0.50 23.55
CA ALA A 219 -7.23 -0.04 24.74
C ALA A 219 -7.96 -1.23 25.38
N LYS A 220 -9.15 -1.62 24.90
CA LYS A 220 -9.77 -2.90 25.29
C LYS A 220 -9.19 -4.09 24.53
N ASP A 221 -8.55 -3.83 23.39
CA ASP A 221 -7.94 -4.84 22.55
C ASP A 221 -6.50 -5.13 23.01
N GLU A 222 -6.27 -6.37 23.45
CA GLU A 222 -4.95 -6.86 23.85
C GLU A 222 -3.92 -6.77 22.71
N GLU A 223 -4.32 -7.13 21.48
CA GLU A 223 -3.43 -7.09 20.32
C GLU A 223 -3.00 -5.66 20.04
N TRP A 224 -3.92 -4.70 20.18
CA TRP A 224 -3.63 -3.28 20.02
C TRP A 224 -2.68 -2.78 21.11
N ILE A 225 -2.87 -3.14 22.39
CA ILE A 225 -1.95 -2.77 23.47
C ILE A 225 -0.55 -3.34 23.21
N LEU A 226 -0.45 -4.63 22.87
CA LEU A 226 0.81 -5.29 22.60
C LEU A 226 1.53 -4.67 21.40
N SER A 227 0.81 -4.27 20.36
CA SER A 227 1.40 -3.70 19.12
C SER A 227 1.73 -2.21 19.20
N ASN A 228 1.31 -1.51 20.27
CA ASN A 228 1.51 -0.07 20.40
C ASN A 228 2.26 0.32 21.68
N TYR A 229 1.81 -0.19 22.83
CA TYR A 229 2.34 0.20 24.13
C TYR A 229 3.43 -0.73 24.64
N LEU A 230 3.31 -2.03 24.34
CA LEU A 230 4.15 -3.08 24.90
C LEU A 230 4.83 -3.91 23.80
N LEU A 231 5.11 -3.29 22.65
CA LEU A 231 5.76 -3.96 21.52
C LEU A 231 7.26 -4.06 21.80
N LEU A 232 7.76 -5.29 21.97
CA LEU A 232 9.18 -5.52 22.23
C LEU A 232 9.99 -5.33 20.95
N GLY A 233 11.12 -4.64 21.06
CA GLY A 233 12.01 -4.41 19.92
C GLY A 233 11.53 -3.37 18.90
N ASP A 234 10.44 -2.63 19.20
CA ASP A 234 9.94 -1.56 18.34
C ASP A 234 11.01 -0.48 18.08
N LYS A 235 11.12 -0.03 16.82
CA LYS A 235 12.10 0.96 16.34
C LYS A 235 11.45 1.89 15.33
N GLY A 236 11.62 3.19 15.54
CA GLY A 236 11.20 4.21 14.60
C GLY A 236 12.31 4.59 13.60
N PHE A 237 11.91 4.92 12.38
CA PHE A 237 12.78 5.37 11.30
C PHE A 237 12.27 6.70 10.72
N THR A 238 13.14 7.49 10.11
CA THR A 238 12.79 8.67 9.31
C THR A 238 12.94 8.38 7.82
N ILE A 239 12.35 9.23 6.96
CA ILE A 239 12.54 9.13 5.51
C ILE A 239 14.04 9.04 5.10
N PRO A 240 14.95 9.91 5.57
CA PRO A 240 16.37 9.79 5.23
C PRO A 240 17.00 8.46 5.64
N GLN A 241 16.57 7.86 6.77
CA GLN A 241 17.07 6.55 7.20
C GLN A 241 16.58 5.43 6.29
N VAL A 242 15.35 5.49 5.80
CA VAL A 242 14.83 4.55 4.80
C VAL A 242 15.64 4.63 3.51
N PHE A 243 15.83 5.83 2.96
CA PHE A 243 16.60 6.03 1.73
C PHE A 243 18.07 5.62 1.88
N ALA A 244 18.69 5.89 3.04
CA ALA A 244 20.03 5.40 3.35
C ALA A 244 20.10 3.86 3.37
N ALA A 245 19.12 3.19 3.96
CA ALA A 245 19.06 1.73 3.99
C ALA A 245 18.90 1.13 2.58
N LEU A 246 18.00 1.69 1.75
CA LEU A 246 17.83 1.28 0.35
C LEU A 246 19.11 1.45 -0.46
N LYS A 247 19.79 2.60 -0.29
CA LYS A 247 21.09 2.85 -0.95
C LYS A 247 22.16 1.86 -0.53
N ASN A 248 22.21 1.45 0.75
CA ASN A 248 23.20 0.51 1.25
C ASN A 248 23.08 -0.88 0.63
N VAL A 249 21.86 -1.32 0.32
CA VAL A 249 21.62 -2.60 -0.37
C VAL A 249 21.47 -2.46 -1.87
N ASP A 250 21.63 -1.25 -2.40
CA ASP A 250 21.44 -0.93 -3.82
C ASP A 250 20.03 -1.31 -4.32
N LEU A 251 19.00 -0.85 -3.60
CA LEU A 251 17.61 -0.89 -4.03
C LEU A 251 17.15 0.51 -4.44
N GLU A 252 16.36 0.57 -5.50
CA GLU A 252 15.70 1.78 -5.98
C GLU A 252 14.33 1.93 -5.30
N PHE A 253 14.04 3.12 -4.80
CA PHE A 253 12.70 3.49 -4.33
C PHE A 253 11.76 3.69 -5.53
N ILE A 254 10.60 3.01 -5.51
CA ILE A 254 9.60 3.13 -6.58
C ILE A 254 8.57 4.21 -6.19
N SER A 255 7.88 4.01 -5.08
CA SER A 255 6.86 4.95 -4.60
C SER A 255 6.47 4.63 -3.16
N MET A 256 5.89 5.60 -2.46
CA MET A 256 5.13 5.32 -1.23
C MET A 256 3.85 4.57 -1.62
N VAL A 257 3.42 3.62 -0.79
CA VAL A 257 2.17 2.87 -1.03
C VAL A 257 0.96 3.81 -1.12
N ASN A 258 0.94 4.84 -0.26
CA ASN A 258 -0.11 5.87 -0.23
C ASN A 258 0.41 7.19 -0.80
N TRP A 259 1.09 7.19 -1.95
CA TRP A 259 1.79 8.37 -2.50
C TRP A 259 0.96 9.66 -2.48
N ARG A 260 -0.35 9.60 -2.77
CA ARG A 260 -1.22 10.78 -2.75
C ARG A 260 -1.29 11.46 -1.39
N HIS A 261 -1.08 10.72 -0.29
CA HIS A 261 -1.06 11.25 1.07
C HIS A 261 0.33 11.76 1.50
N TRP A 262 1.28 11.83 0.57
CA TRP A 262 2.62 12.39 0.75
C TRP A 262 2.86 13.63 -0.13
N GLU A 263 1.82 14.13 -0.80
CA GLU A 263 1.91 15.30 -1.67
C GLU A 263 2.09 16.57 -0.84
N ILE A 264 3.30 17.11 -0.88
CA ILE A 264 3.69 18.29 -0.11
C ILE A 264 2.86 19.53 -0.44
N MET A 265 2.41 19.65 -1.68
CA MET A 265 1.61 20.79 -2.15
C MET A 265 0.26 20.88 -1.44
N ASP A 266 -0.32 19.75 -1.02
CA ASP A 266 -1.58 19.73 -0.29
C ASP A 266 -1.48 20.31 1.13
N LEU A 267 -0.26 20.45 1.68
CA LEU A 267 -0.05 21.07 2.98
C LEU A 267 -0.23 22.60 2.94
N PHE A 268 -0.25 23.19 1.73
CA PHE A 268 -0.40 24.63 1.52
C PHE A 268 -1.82 24.98 1.09
N LYS A 269 -2.24 26.23 1.34
CA LYS A 269 -3.62 26.67 1.11
C LYS A 269 -4.01 26.73 -0.37
N ASN A 270 -3.08 27.15 -1.21
CA ASN A 270 -3.17 27.15 -2.67
C ASN A 270 -1.74 27.25 -3.23
N GLU A 271 -1.55 26.88 -4.50
CA GLU A 271 -0.23 26.85 -5.14
C GLU A 271 0.30 28.27 -5.44
N ASP A 272 -0.59 29.21 -5.73
CA ASP A 272 -0.27 30.59 -6.12
C ASP A 272 0.32 31.43 -4.96
N ASP A 273 -0.02 31.11 -3.71
CA ASP A 273 0.43 31.83 -2.50
C ASP A 273 1.65 31.18 -1.83
N LEU A 274 2.35 30.26 -2.51
CA LEU A 274 3.58 29.68 -1.98
C LEU A 274 4.67 30.75 -1.79
N PRO A 275 5.44 30.70 -0.69
CA PRO A 275 6.66 31.50 -0.58
C PRO A 275 7.53 31.27 -1.81
N ALA A 276 7.95 32.35 -2.49
CA ALA A 276 8.63 32.28 -3.79
C ALA A 276 9.83 31.30 -3.80
N PHE A 277 10.56 31.22 -2.69
CA PHE A 277 11.64 30.25 -2.52
C PHE A 277 11.16 28.80 -2.62
N LEU A 278 10.05 28.44 -1.98
CA LEU A 278 9.47 27.09 -2.05
C LEU A 278 8.92 26.81 -3.45
N GLY A 279 8.20 27.76 -4.05
CA GLY A 279 7.68 27.60 -5.42
C GLY A 279 8.78 27.32 -6.46
N MET A 280 9.96 27.92 -6.30
CA MET A 280 11.12 27.66 -7.17
C MET A 280 11.91 26.40 -6.83
N SER A 281 11.92 25.97 -5.57
CA SER A 281 12.78 24.86 -5.11
C SER A 281 12.08 23.50 -5.09
N LEU A 282 10.79 23.45 -4.75
CA LEU A 282 10.04 22.19 -4.63
C LEU A 282 10.06 21.32 -5.91
N PRO A 283 9.99 21.88 -7.14
CA PRO A 283 10.12 21.07 -8.36
C PRO A 283 11.51 20.44 -8.53
N GLU A 284 12.56 21.06 -7.99
CA GLU A 284 13.96 20.70 -8.23
C GLU A 284 14.54 19.75 -7.18
N ILE A 285 13.96 19.69 -5.97
CA ILE A 285 14.44 18.79 -4.91
C ILE A 285 14.11 17.33 -5.21
N SER A 286 14.91 16.42 -4.67
CA SER A 286 14.74 14.98 -4.85
C SER A 286 13.45 14.45 -4.21
N VAL A 287 13.03 13.24 -4.61
CA VAL A 287 11.89 12.53 -3.97
C VAL A 287 12.12 12.36 -2.47
N GLU A 288 13.34 11.99 -2.05
CA GLU A 288 13.72 11.87 -0.64
C GLU A 288 13.49 13.19 0.12
N GLU A 289 13.96 14.30 -0.43
CA GLU A 289 13.81 15.63 0.19
C GLU A 289 12.34 16.07 0.25
N ARG A 290 11.55 15.82 -0.80
CA ARG A 290 10.10 16.11 -0.78
C ARG A 290 9.38 15.33 0.31
N LEU A 291 9.62 14.02 0.38
CA LEU A 291 8.99 13.14 1.36
C LEU A 291 9.43 13.49 2.78
N HIS A 292 10.71 13.81 3.00
CA HIS A 292 11.20 14.21 4.31
C HIS A 292 10.65 15.58 4.71
N LEU A 293 10.52 16.53 3.79
CA LEU A 293 9.90 17.83 4.09
C LEU A 293 8.42 17.66 4.46
N PHE A 294 7.68 16.78 3.77
CA PHE A 294 6.33 16.39 4.17
C PHE A 294 6.34 15.79 5.58
N GLU A 295 7.21 14.82 5.84
CA GLU A 295 7.35 14.13 7.13
C GLU A 295 7.59 15.13 8.29
N LEU A 296 8.43 16.15 8.07
CA LEU A 296 8.72 17.17 9.07
C LEU A 296 7.55 18.12 9.33
N LEU A 297 6.76 18.44 8.30
CA LEU A 297 5.61 19.35 8.41
C LEU A 297 4.36 18.65 8.95
N GLN A 298 4.15 17.38 8.59
CA GLN A 298 2.90 16.65 8.79
C GLN A 298 3.18 15.14 9.02
N PRO A 299 3.78 14.72 10.16
CA PRO A 299 4.11 13.31 10.45
C PRO A 299 2.87 12.50 10.86
N ILE A 300 1.89 12.37 9.97
CA ILE A 300 0.59 11.74 10.26
C ILE A 300 0.58 10.22 10.03
N HIS A 301 1.60 9.68 9.38
CA HIS A 301 1.65 8.26 9.00
C HIS A 301 2.32 7.43 10.08
N ARG A 302 1.63 6.38 10.55
CA ARG A 302 2.21 5.36 11.47
C ARG A 302 3.38 4.64 10.80
N LEU A 303 3.21 4.28 9.54
CA LEU A 303 4.14 3.50 8.74
C LEU A 303 4.75 4.36 7.64
N LEU A 304 6.06 4.18 7.41
CA LEU A 304 6.72 4.50 6.15
C LEU A 304 6.57 3.27 5.27
N ASP A 305 5.48 3.20 4.49
CA ASP A 305 5.12 2.05 3.63
C ASP A 305 5.43 2.36 2.17
N PHE A 306 6.28 1.53 1.55
CA PHE A 306 6.85 1.84 0.25
C PHE A 306 7.11 0.59 -0.59
N TRP A 307 7.20 0.81 -1.89
CA TRP A 307 7.72 -0.15 -2.85
C TRP A 307 9.15 0.19 -3.25
N CYS A 308 9.97 -0.84 -3.41
CA CYS A 308 11.33 -0.75 -3.95
C CYS A 308 11.65 -1.94 -4.86
N GLY A 309 12.74 -1.85 -5.62
CA GLY A 309 13.18 -2.92 -6.51
C GLY A 309 14.64 -2.75 -6.93
N HIS A 310 15.13 -3.61 -7.83
CA HIS A 310 16.49 -3.47 -8.38
C HIS A 310 16.64 -2.15 -9.18
N PRO A 311 17.77 -1.45 -9.07
CA PRO A 311 17.99 -0.23 -9.83
C PRO A 311 18.08 -0.51 -11.33
N GLN A 312 17.68 0.45 -12.15
CA GLN A 312 17.87 0.45 -13.62
C GLN A 312 17.21 -0.73 -14.36
N GLN A 313 16.33 -1.49 -13.70
CA GLN A 313 15.47 -2.49 -14.35
C GLN A 313 14.10 -1.92 -14.75
N GLY A 314 13.73 -0.74 -14.22
CA GLY A 314 12.54 -0.02 -14.65
C GLY A 314 12.68 0.46 -16.11
N GLN A 315 11.63 0.32 -16.91
CA GLN A 315 11.60 0.93 -18.23
C GLN A 315 11.48 2.44 -18.11
N SER A 316 12.36 3.19 -18.77
CA SER A 316 12.16 4.64 -18.94
C SER A 316 10.91 4.87 -19.79
N PHE A 317 9.96 5.63 -19.25
CA PHE A 317 8.74 6.03 -19.93
C PHE A 317 8.51 7.54 -19.80
N VAL A 318 7.68 8.06 -20.70
CA VAL A 318 7.22 9.46 -20.67
C VAL A 318 5.90 9.48 -19.93
N THR A 319 5.80 10.29 -18.87
CA THR A 319 4.62 10.38 -18.02
C THR A 319 3.39 10.82 -18.81
N VAL A 320 2.19 10.40 -18.42
CA VAL A 320 0.93 10.69 -19.15
C VAL A 320 0.76 12.19 -19.41
N SER A 321 1.12 13.03 -18.45
CA SER A 321 1.06 14.49 -18.57
C SER A 321 1.94 15.07 -19.70
N GLU A 322 2.96 14.34 -20.15
CA GLU A 322 3.88 14.72 -21.23
C GLU A 322 3.52 14.06 -22.58
N TRP A 323 2.43 13.28 -22.65
CA TRP A 323 2.05 12.56 -23.86
C TRP A 323 1.65 13.50 -25.01
N ILE A 324 2.21 13.24 -26.20
CA ILE A 324 1.79 13.91 -27.44
C ILE A 324 0.64 13.14 -28.10
N ASN A 325 -0.01 13.75 -29.10
CA ASN A 325 -1.19 13.16 -29.75
C ASN A 325 -0.95 11.74 -30.30
N SER A 326 0.24 11.44 -30.82
CA SER A 326 0.57 10.10 -31.32
C SER A 326 0.65 9.04 -30.23
N ASP A 327 0.98 9.44 -28.99
CA ASP A 327 1.03 8.53 -27.85
C ASP A 327 -0.40 8.15 -27.47
N TRP A 328 -1.28 9.14 -27.32
CA TRP A 328 -2.70 8.95 -27.06
C TRP A 328 -3.41 8.07 -28.12
N GLN A 329 -3.00 8.13 -29.38
CA GLN A 329 -3.56 7.29 -30.45
C GLN A 329 -3.22 5.81 -30.30
N LYS A 330 -2.05 5.49 -29.71
CA LYS A 330 -1.59 4.12 -29.50
C LYS A 330 -1.96 3.56 -28.13
N ALA A 331 -2.30 4.46 -27.21
CA ALA A 331 -2.56 4.14 -25.83
C ALA A 331 -3.71 3.13 -25.66
N LYS A 332 -3.42 2.14 -24.83
CA LYS A 332 -4.36 1.21 -24.24
C LYS A 332 -4.82 1.76 -22.90
N VAL A 333 -6.10 1.57 -22.64
CA VAL A 333 -6.76 1.93 -21.40
C VAL A 333 -7.17 0.65 -20.71
N HIS A 334 -6.69 0.48 -19.49
CA HIS A 334 -7.05 -0.62 -18.61
C HIS A 334 -7.83 -0.03 -17.43
N LEU A 335 -8.84 -0.75 -16.95
CA LEU A 335 -9.38 -0.50 -15.61
C LEU A 335 -8.47 -1.19 -14.59
N HIS A 336 -8.21 -0.55 -13.46
CA HIS A 336 -7.44 -1.19 -12.40
C HIS A 336 -8.08 -2.53 -11.99
N PRO A 337 -7.31 -3.61 -11.77
CA PRO A 337 -7.88 -4.93 -11.47
C PRO A 337 -8.91 -4.92 -10.32
N GLN A 338 -8.65 -4.15 -9.25
CA GLN A 338 -9.59 -4.06 -8.11
C GLN A 338 -10.89 -3.27 -8.38
N LEU A 339 -10.97 -2.55 -9.49
CA LEU A 339 -12.21 -1.93 -9.94
C LEU A 339 -12.98 -2.81 -10.93
N GLN A 340 -12.40 -3.91 -11.43
CA GLN A 340 -13.04 -4.89 -12.32
C GLN A 340 -14.00 -5.83 -11.57
N ASN A 341 -14.67 -5.34 -10.52
CA ASN A 341 -15.69 -6.10 -9.81
C ASN A 341 -17.08 -5.88 -10.43
N SER A 342 -17.97 -6.88 -10.30
CA SER A 342 -19.31 -6.84 -10.89
C SER A 342 -20.19 -5.72 -10.31
N GLN A 343 -20.04 -5.41 -9.02
CA GLN A 343 -20.81 -4.36 -8.36
C GLN A 343 -20.51 -2.98 -8.97
N GLY A 344 -19.25 -2.66 -9.21
CA GLY A 344 -18.80 -1.42 -9.86
C GLY A 344 -19.40 -1.24 -11.24
N ARG A 345 -19.49 -2.33 -12.02
CA ARG A 345 -20.15 -2.33 -13.33
C ARG A 345 -21.64 -2.02 -13.21
N GLU A 346 -22.33 -2.71 -12.30
CA GLU A 346 -23.77 -2.52 -12.08
C GLU A 346 -24.08 -1.10 -11.58
N ASP A 347 -23.28 -0.57 -10.67
CA ASP A 347 -23.42 0.78 -10.15
C ASP A 347 -23.22 1.83 -11.23
N LEU A 348 -22.21 1.66 -12.11
CA LEU A 348 -22.02 2.54 -13.25
C LEU A 348 -23.25 2.52 -14.18
N ILE A 349 -23.76 1.33 -14.51
CA ILE A 349 -24.98 1.18 -15.33
C ILE A 349 -26.18 1.87 -14.66
N ASN A 350 -26.34 1.70 -13.35
CA ASN A 350 -27.42 2.33 -12.58
C ASN A 350 -27.29 3.85 -12.57
N CYS A 351 -26.08 4.39 -12.38
CA CYS A 351 -25.82 5.82 -12.46
C CYS A 351 -26.18 6.39 -13.85
N VAL A 352 -25.81 5.70 -14.93
CA VAL A 352 -26.15 6.08 -16.31
C VAL A 352 -27.67 6.07 -16.52
N ASN A 353 -28.36 4.99 -16.17
CA ASN A 353 -29.81 4.87 -16.36
C ASN A 353 -30.61 5.90 -15.57
N ASN A 354 -30.08 6.34 -14.42
CA ASN A 354 -30.74 7.31 -13.52
C ASN A 354 -30.20 8.73 -13.66
N HIS A 355 -29.29 9.00 -14.60
CA HIS A 355 -28.66 10.31 -14.81
C HIS A 355 -28.00 10.88 -13.54
N LYS A 356 -27.33 10.02 -12.77
CA LYS A 356 -26.60 10.39 -11.55
C LYS A 356 -25.09 10.29 -11.79
N PRO A 357 -24.26 11.16 -11.19
CA PRO A 357 -22.82 11.00 -11.23
C PRO A 357 -22.39 9.62 -10.71
N PHE A 358 -21.37 9.04 -11.31
CA PHE A 358 -20.74 7.80 -10.86
C PHE A 358 -19.53 8.14 -9.99
N GLU A 359 -19.55 7.73 -8.72
CA GLU A 359 -18.43 7.91 -7.81
C GLU A 359 -17.51 6.69 -7.86
N ILE A 360 -16.44 6.77 -8.65
CA ILE A 360 -15.51 5.66 -8.85
C ILE A 360 -14.68 5.36 -7.59
N SER A 361 -14.44 6.39 -6.77
CA SER A 361 -13.67 6.29 -5.53
C SER A 361 -14.35 5.52 -4.40
N ASN A 362 -15.64 5.16 -4.53
CA ASN A 362 -16.36 4.43 -3.49
C ASN A 362 -15.77 3.05 -3.17
N TYR A 363 -15.10 2.45 -4.15
CA TYR A 363 -14.49 1.13 -4.06
C TYR A 363 -13.07 1.19 -3.52
N VAL A 364 -12.25 2.09 -4.07
CA VAL A 364 -10.83 2.24 -3.72
C VAL A 364 -10.58 3.69 -3.33
N LYS A 365 -10.52 3.96 -2.03
CA LYS A 365 -10.45 5.32 -1.47
C LYS A 365 -9.03 5.82 -1.29
N LEU A 366 -8.11 4.92 -0.96
CA LEU A 366 -6.69 5.20 -0.71
C LEU A 366 -6.01 6.20 -1.66
N PRO A 367 -6.24 6.15 -2.99
CA PRO A 367 -5.54 7.03 -3.91
C PRO A 367 -6.09 8.46 -3.92
N THR A 368 -7.18 8.78 -3.21
CA THR A 368 -7.80 10.11 -3.25
C THR A 368 -8.14 10.68 -1.87
N LEU A 369 -8.01 12.00 -1.73
CA LEU A 369 -8.43 12.75 -0.53
C LEU A 369 -9.89 13.19 -0.58
N ALA A 370 -10.53 13.13 -1.75
CA ALA A 370 -11.91 13.55 -1.95
C ALA A 370 -12.64 12.61 -2.94
N PRO A 371 -13.96 12.43 -2.80
CA PRO A 371 -14.74 11.64 -3.75
C PRO A 371 -14.58 12.09 -5.21
N ILE A 372 -14.20 11.15 -6.09
CA ILE A 372 -14.07 11.40 -7.53
C ILE A 372 -15.36 11.00 -8.23
N HIS A 373 -16.09 12.02 -8.69
CA HIS A 373 -17.36 11.86 -9.39
C HIS A 373 -17.19 12.08 -10.89
N ILE A 374 -17.72 11.16 -11.68
CA ILE A 374 -17.75 11.23 -13.14
C ILE A 374 -19.18 11.47 -13.58
N ASP A 375 -19.41 12.46 -14.44
CA ASP A 375 -20.74 12.66 -15.00
C ASP A 375 -21.21 11.42 -15.79
N SER A 376 -22.45 11.00 -15.56
CA SER A 376 -22.99 9.78 -16.19
C SER A 376 -22.88 9.76 -17.71
N SER A 377 -22.95 10.92 -18.35
CA SER A 377 -22.93 11.03 -19.82
C SER A 377 -21.57 10.70 -20.44
N ILE A 378 -20.49 10.80 -19.65
CA ILE A 378 -19.14 10.41 -20.07
C ILE A 378 -18.70 9.11 -19.39
N ALA A 379 -19.15 8.83 -18.16
CA ALA A 379 -18.83 7.61 -17.42
C ALA A 379 -19.20 6.32 -18.20
N VAL A 380 -20.29 6.34 -18.97
CA VAL A 380 -20.70 5.22 -19.84
C VAL A 380 -19.64 4.82 -20.89
N CYS A 381 -18.67 5.70 -21.17
CA CYS A 381 -17.53 5.39 -22.04
C CYS A 381 -16.60 4.38 -21.40
N LEU A 382 -16.50 4.32 -20.07
CA LEU A 382 -15.63 3.38 -19.34
C LEU A 382 -16.20 1.96 -19.29
N LEU A 383 -17.50 1.77 -19.54
CA LEU A 383 -18.17 0.48 -19.38
C LEU A 383 -17.48 -0.71 -20.09
N PRO A 384 -16.94 -0.57 -21.33
CA PRO A 384 -16.22 -1.66 -21.99
C PRO A 384 -14.95 -2.12 -21.26
N LEU A 385 -14.38 -1.30 -20.36
CA LEU A 385 -13.16 -1.66 -19.62
C LEU A 385 -13.38 -2.80 -18.62
N TRP A 386 -14.63 -3.12 -18.27
CA TRP A 386 -14.98 -4.35 -17.52
C TRP A 386 -14.96 -5.61 -18.38
N ASP A 387 -15.03 -5.47 -19.71
CA ASP A 387 -14.97 -6.59 -20.64
C ASP A 387 -13.54 -6.81 -21.18
N GLY A 388 -12.63 -5.86 -20.97
CA GLY A 388 -11.22 -5.97 -21.29
C GLY A 388 -10.55 -4.64 -21.65
N VAL A 389 -9.33 -4.74 -22.15
CA VAL A 389 -8.51 -3.59 -22.56
C VAL A 389 -9.13 -2.88 -23.77
N CYS A 390 -9.20 -1.56 -23.72
CA CYS A 390 -9.68 -0.73 -24.84
C CYS A 390 -8.57 0.17 -25.37
N THR A 391 -8.69 0.66 -26.60
CA THR A 391 -7.87 1.78 -27.10
C THR A 391 -8.56 3.10 -26.80
N VAL A 392 -7.80 4.18 -26.63
CA VAL A 392 -8.39 5.53 -26.51
C VAL A 392 -9.30 5.85 -27.69
N GLU A 393 -8.90 5.47 -28.92
CA GLU A 393 -9.72 5.63 -30.12
C GLU A 393 -11.07 4.93 -30.02
N SER A 394 -11.11 3.68 -29.53
CA SER A 394 -12.37 2.95 -29.34
C SER A 394 -13.30 3.63 -28.32
N LEU A 395 -12.74 4.26 -27.28
CA LEU A 395 -13.51 5.04 -26.31
C LEU A 395 -14.06 6.34 -26.91
N VAL A 396 -13.29 7.00 -27.77
CA VAL A 396 -13.71 8.19 -28.54
C VAL A 396 -14.85 7.84 -29.49
N GLU A 397 -14.74 6.74 -30.23
CA GLU A 397 -15.83 6.26 -31.11
C GLU A 397 -17.10 5.93 -30.33
N ARG A 398 -16.95 5.34 -29.14
CA ARG A 398 -18.08 5.08 -28.24
C ARG A 398 -18.72 6.37 -27.77
N TRP A 399 -17.92 7.35 -27.34
CA TRP A 399 -18.40 8.67 -26.91
C TRP A 399 -19.22 9.35 -28.01
N LEU A 400 -18.75 9.34 -29.27
CA LEU A 400 -19.46 9.90 -30.41
C LEU A 400 -20.81 9.24 -30.69
N LYS A 401 -20.94 7.93 -30.43
CA LYS A 401 -22.23 7.22 -30.54
C LYS A 401 -23.22 7.64 -29.46
N ILE A 402 -22.73 8.01 -28.28
CA ILE A 402 -23.55 8.44 -27.14
C ILE A 402 -23.94 9.91 -27.29
N ARG A 403 -22.99 10.76 -27.72
CA ARG A 403 -23.15 12.21 -27.88
C ARG A 403 -22.77 12.68 -29.29
N PRO A 404 -23.59 12.37 -30.31
CA PRO A 404 -23.30 12.75 -31.69
C PRO A 404 -23.48 14.25 -31.97
N LEU A 405 -24.22 14.96 -31.13
CA LEU A 405 -24.57 16.38 -31.30
C LEU A 405 -24.16 17.20 -30.07
N ASP A 406 -23.75 18.44 -30.30
CA ASP A 406 -23.56 19.43 -29.23
C ASP A 406 -24.93 19.79 -28.62
N PRO A 407 -25.09 19.76 -27.29
CA PRO A 407 -26.40 19.97 -26.66
C PRO A 407 -26.92 21.41 -26.75
N ILE A 408 -26.08 22.38 -27.11
CA ILE A 408 -26.41 23.81 -27.24
C ILE A 408 -26.68 24.15 -28.71
N THR A 409 -25.77 23.81 -29.63
CA THR A 409 -25.88 24.18 -31.05
C THR A 409 -26.66 23.16 -31.88
N LEU A 410 -26.80 21.93 -31.38
CA LEU A 410 -27.38 20.77 -32.09
C LEU A 410 -26.61 20.39 -33.36
N GLU A 411 -25.38 20.89 -33.52
CA GLU A 411 -24.47 20.52 -34.61
C GLU A 411 -23.70 19.24 -34.26
N SER A 412 -23.21 18.54 -35.29
CA SER A 412 -22.45 17.30 -35.09
C SER A 412 -21.14 17.57 -34.37
N VAL A 413 -20.85 16.75 -33.35
CA VAL A 413 -19.55 16.79 -32.66
C VAL A 413 -18.51 16.03 -33.48
N GLY A 414 -17.38 16.70 -33.77
CA GLY A 414 -16.25 16.08 -34.46
C GLY A 414 -15.38 15.21 -33.54
N GLN A 415 -14.55 14.35 -34.14
CA GLN A 415 -13.60 13.49 -33.42
C GLN A 415 -12.64 14.25 -32.50
N GLU A 416 -12.25 15.48 -32.86
CA GLU A 416 -11.32 16.28 -32.07
C GLU A 416 -11.88 16.61 -30.68
N ARG A 417 -13.14 17.06 -30.61
CA ARG A 417 -13.80 17.36 -29.34
C ARG A 417 -14.05 16.10 -28.51
N ALA A 418 -14.54 15.04 -29.13
CA ALA A 418 -14.72 13.76 -28.47
C ALA A 418 -13.40 13.22 -27.88
N GLY A 419 -12.32 13.33 -28.65
CA GLY A 419 -10.96 13.02 -28.22
C GLY A 419 -10.53 13.84 -27.02
N LYS A 420 -10.79 15.15 -27.02
CA LYS A 420 -10.47 16.02 -25.89
C LYS A 420 -11.23 15.62 -24.62
N GLU A 421 -12.54 15.42 -24.69
CA GLU A 421 -13.35 15.04 -23.51
C GLU A 421 -12.95 13.67 -22.94
N VAL A 422 -12.68 12.68 -23.80
CA VAL A 422 -12.20 11.36 -23.36
C VAL A 422 -10.81 11.46 -22.71
N LYS A 423 -9.89 12.25 -23.28
CA LYS A 423 -8.59 12.48 -22.66
C LYS A 423 -8.70 13.15 -21.29
N GLU A 424 -9.49 14.21 -21.17
CA GLU A 424 -9.73 14.89 -19.90
C GLU A 424 -10.31 13.94 -18.83
N LEU A 425 -11.20 13.02 -19.22
CA LEU A 425 -11.68 11.96 -18.34
C LEU A 425 -10.54 11.04 -17.89
N LEU A 426 -9.71 10.54 -18.80
CA LEU A 426 -8.63 9.63 -18.48
C LEU A 426 -7.53 10.30 -17.64
N ASP A 427 -7.17 11.54 -17.97
CA ASP A 427 -6.23 12.38 -17.19
C ASP A 427 -6.74 12.64 -15.77
N THR A 428 -8.05 12.68 -15.57
CA THR A 428 -8.65 12.81 -14.23
C THR A 428 -8.51 11.53 -13.40
N LEU A 429 -8.43 10.36 -14.04
CA LEU A 429 -8.50 9.05 -13.38
C LEU A 429 -7.14 8.36 -13.22
N ASP A 430 -6.21 8.58 -14.15
CA ASP A 430 -4.88 7.96 -14.16
C ASP A 430 -4.02 8.32 -12.94
N PRO A 431 -3.97 9.59 -12.46
CA PRO A 431 -3.17 9.94 -11.27
C PRO A 431 -3.59 9.19 -9.99
N PHE A 432 -4.82 8.67 -9.97
CA PHE A 432 -5.39 7.89 -8.88
C PHE A 432 -5.37 6.38 -9.14
N LEU A 433 -4.74 5.96 -10.24
CA LEU A 433 -4.65 4.57 -10.70
C LEU A 433 -6.02 3.89 -10.85
N TYR A 434 -7.08 4.65 -11.13
CA TYR A 434 -8.38 4.05 -11.43
C TYR A 434 -8.43 3.51 -12.86
N VAL A 435 -7.76 4.19 -13.77
CA VAL A 435 -7.39 3.67 -15.08
C VAL A 435 -5.87 3.60 -15.17
N LEU A 436 -5.36 2.66 -15.95
CA LEU A 436 -3.94 2.51 -16.23
C LEU A 436 -3.75 2.71 -17.74
N LEU A 437 -2.89 3.65 -18.12
CA LEU A 437 -2.65 4.08 -19.49
C LEU A 437 -1.29 3.54 -19.97
N GLU A 438 -1.34 2.55 -20.88
CA GLU A 438 -0.15 1.89 -21.43
C GLU A 438 0.04 2.29 -22.89
N ARG A 439 1.28 2.63 -23.29
CA ARG A 439 1.62 3.06 -24.66
C ARG A 439 1.78 1.92 -25.67
#